data_AF-B2J328-F1
#
_entry.id   AF-B2J328-F1
#
_cell.length_a   1.000
_cell.length_b   1.000
_cell.length_c   1.000
_cell.angle_alpha   90.00
_cell.angle_beta   90.00
_cell.angle_gamma   90.00
#
_symmetry.space_group_name_H-M   'P 1'
#
loop_
_entity.id
_entity.type
_entity.pdbx_description
1 polymer ?
#
loop_
_entity_poly.entity_id
_entity_poly.type
_entity_poly.pdbx_seq_one_letter_code
_entity_poly.pdbx_strand_id
1 'polypeptide(L)'
;MSLSRSDLEAENAQTRLLEASHSGIKLTTLSEDELQRSLHEILQQQLPNSDIWIFAYGSLIWNPLITYIERRAGIIYGWHRRFCTWMILGRGTPENPGLLLGLDRGGSCRGIVYRIAAADVASELLLIWRREMLAGVYVARWVKVFDGTQEFKAIAFVANRQHPRYAHKLPLTTTVNSIATASGKLGSCADYLMKTVDGLIAEGIKDRKLLLLRKQVLAKQQALLVNGGSTLTTNYE
;
A
#
# COMPACT_ATOMS: atom_id res chain seq x y z
N MET A 1 7.07 10.77 -8.17
CA MET A 1 7.78 10.97 -6.89
C MET A 1 7.28 9.96 -5.86
N SER A 2 8.12 9.51 -4.93
CA SER A 2 7.69 8.76 -3.75
C SER A 2 7.32 9.71 -2.63
N LEU A 3 6.36 9.31 -1.78
CA LEU A 3 6.05 10.01 -0.54
C LEU A 3 7.31 10.08 0.34
N SER A 4 7.61 11.25 0.89
CA SER A 4 8.73 11.48 1.80
C SER A 4 8.26 11.57 3.26
N ARG A 5 9.20 11.53 4.21
CA ARG A 5 8.89 11.67 5.64
C ARG A 5 8.38 13.07 5.96
N SER A 6 8.99 14.11 5.39
CA SER A 6 8.56 15.49 5.57
C SER A 6 7.14 15.73 5.02
N ASP A 7 6.71 15.00 3.98
CA ASP A 7 5.33 15.05 3.51
C ASP A 7 4.31 14.53 4.54
N LEU A 8 4.71 13.62 5.44
CA LEU A 8 3.86 13.05 6.50
C LEU A 8 3.94 13.85 7.82
N GLU A 9 5.07 14.46 8.08
CA GLU A 9 5.30 15.32 9.25
C GLU A 9 4.59 16.66 9.12
N ALA A 10 4.56 17.23 7.90
CA ALA A 10 3.82 18.46 7.65
C ALA A 10 2.32 18.26 7.89
N GLU A 11 1.71 19.15 8.68
CA GLU A 11 0.26 19.22 8.94
C GLU A 11 -0.60 19.31 7.65
N ASN A 12 0.05 19.51 6.50
CA ASN A 12 -0.56 19.66 5.18
C ASN A 12 -0.64 18.35 4.39
N ALA A 13 -0.25 17.19 4.96
CA ALA A 13 -0.40 15.88 4.33
C ALA A 13 -1.86 15.61 3.92
N GLN A 14 -2.78 15.95 4.83
CA GLN A 14 -4.22 15.95 4.63
C GLN A 14 -4.60 16.90 3.48
N THR A 15 -4.07 18.13 3.51
CA THR A 15 -4.34 19.18 2.52
C THR A 15 -3.89 18.78 1.12
N ARG A 16 -2.73 18.14 0.93
CA ARG A 16 -2.26 17.75 -0.42
C ARG A 16 -3.01 16.55 -1.01
N LEU A 17 -3.48 15.62 -0.17
CA LEU A 17 -4.39 14.55 -0.62
C LEU A 17 -5.78 15.09 -0.96
N LEU A 18 -6.27 16.08 -0.18
CA LEU A 18 -7.57 16.73 -0.36
C LEU A 18 -7.57 17.80 -1.47
N GLU A 19 -6.47 18.50 -1.74
CA GLU A 19 -6.36 19.49 -2.82
C GLU A 19 -6.42 18.84 -4.21
N ALA A 20 -6.18 17.52 -4.29
CA ALA A 20 -6.45 16.73 -5.49
C ALA A 20 -7.95 16.51 -5.76
N SER A 21 -8.85 16.95 -4.86
CA SER A 21 -10.31 16.81 -4.97
C SER A 21 -10.99 17.96 -5.73
N HIS A 22 -10.25 18.82 -6.44
CA HIS A 22 -10.81 19.92 -7.25
C HIS A 22 -11.79 19.46 -8.37
N SER A 23 -11.99 18.15 -8.55
CA SER A 23 -12.91 17.55 -9.52
C SER A 23 -14.22 17.03 -8.91
N GLY A 24 -14.79 17.71 -7.89
CA GLY A 24 -16.12 17.36 -7.36
C GLY A 24 -16.23 15.99 -6.66
N ILE A 25 -15.11 15.34 -6.35
CA ILE A 25 -15.08 14.03 -5.68
C ILE A 25 -15.05 14.24 -4.18
N LYS A 26 -16.13 13.84 -3.50
CA LYS A 26 -16.19 13.80 -2.05
C LYS A 26 -15.35 12.62 -1.55
N LEU A 27 -14.07 12.85 -1.26
CA LEU A 27 -13.23 11.86 -0.60
C LEU A 27 -13.52 11.89 0.90
N THR A 28 -14.06 10.81 1.45
CA THR A 28 -14.14 10.67 2.91
C THR A 28 -12.75 10.31 3.43
N THR A 29 -12.15 11.21 4.21
CA THR A 29 -10.89 10.99 4.92
C THR A 29 -11.13 11.04 6.42
N LEU A 30 -10.34 10.30 7.18
CA LEU A 30 -10.29 10.45 8.63
C LEU A 30 -9.64 11.80 8.99
N SER A 31 -10.24 12.50 9.95
CA SER A 31 -9.64 13.64 10.63
C SER A 31 -8.43 13.24 11.47
N GLU A 32 -7.60 14.20 11.87
CA GLU A 32 -6.44 13.92 12.73
C GLU A 32 -6.87 13.30 14.07
N ASP A 33 -7.96 13.80 14.66
CA ASP A 33 -8.54 13.26 15.89
C ASP A 33 -9.03 11.80 15.71
N GLU A 34 -9.63 11.46 14.57
CA GLU A 34 -10.04 10.09 14.28
C GLU A 34 -8.83 9.17 14.07
N LEU A 35 -7.77 9.66 13.42
CA LEU A 35 -6.51 8.93 13.28
C LEU A 35 -5.89 8.65 14.65
N GLN A 36 -5.73 9.68 15.48
CA GLN A 36 -5.19 9.55 16.84
C GLN A 36 -6.04 8.64 17.71
N ARG A 37 -7.37 8.76 17.65
CA ARG A 37 -8.30 7.88 18.39
C ARG A 37 -8.12 6.42 17.99
N SER A 38 -8.13 6.12 16.69
CA SER A 38 -7.95 4.74 16.21
C SER A 38 -6.56 4.17 16.53
N LEU A 39 -5.52 5.01 16.55
CA LEU A 39 -4.17 4.63 16.99
C LEU A 39 -4.16 4.32 18.50
N HIS A 40 -4.82 5.15 19.31
CA HIS A 40 -4.92 4.92 20.74
C HIS A 40 -5.67 3.61 21.04
N GLU A 41 -6.80 3.36 20.38
CA GLU A 41 -7.60 2.13 20.52
C GLU A 41 -6.82 0.85 20.18
N ILE A 42 -5.97 0.88 19.14
CA ILE A 42 -5.15 -0.29 18.82
C ILE A 42 -4.03 -0.51 19.85
N LEU A 43 -3.47 0.57 20.41
CA LEU A 43 -2.38 0.51 21.37
C LEU A 43 -2.85 0.07 22.77
N GLN A 44 -4.09 0.36 23.15
CA GLN A 44 -4.71 -0.13 24.39
C GLN A 44 -4.74 -1.67 24.51
N GLN A 45 -4.56 -2.39 23.40
CA GLN A 45 -4.52 -3.86 23.38
C GLN A 45 -3.13 -4.42 23.71
N GLN A 46 -2.16 -3.56 24.02
CA GLN A 46 -0.80 -3.91 24.44
C GLN A 46 -0.45 -3.26 25.78
N LEU A 47 0.61 -3.75 26.41
CA LEU A 47 1.16 -3.13 27.60
C LEU A 47 1.72 -1.74 27.28
N PRO A 48 1.50 -0.73 28.15
CA PRO A 48 2.13 0.57 28.00
C PRO A 48 3.65 0.46 27.89
N ASN A 49 4.28 1.42 27.20
CA ASN A 49 5.74 1.52 27.04
C ASN A 49 6.40 0.24 26.47
N SER A 50 5.67 -0.51 25.64
CA SER A 50 6.22 -1.66 24.92
C SER A 50 6.67 -1.26 23.53
N ASP A 51 7.71 -1.94 23.03
CA ASP A 51 8.07 -1.88 21.62
C ASP A 51 6.91 -2.39 20.75
N ILE A 52 6.74 -1.79 19.57
CA ILE A 52 5.66 -2.16 18.65
C ILE A 52 6.24 -2.66 17.34
N TRP A 53 5.68 -3.77 16.87
CA TRP A 53 6.01 -4.35 15.57
C TRP A 53 4.99 -3.92 14.51
N ILE A 54 5.47 -3.53 13.33
CA ILE A 54 4.65 -3.24 12.15
C ILE A 54 4.93 -4.26 11.07
N PHE A 55 3.90 -4.92 10.55
CA PHE A 55 3.99 -5.86 9.44
C PHE A 55 3.78 -5.16 8.09
N ALA A 56 4.83 -5.10 7.30
CA ALA A 56 4.89 -4.54 5.96
C ALA A 56 4.75 -5.63 4.89
N TYR A 57 3.77 -5.45 3.99
CA TYR A 57 3.51 -6.34 2.86
C TYR A 57 3.50 -5.63 1.50
N GLY A 58 3.60 -4.29 1.49
CA GLY A 58 3.52 -3.46 0.29
C GLY A 58 4.59 -2.39 0.28
N SER A 59 4.20 -1.12 0.12
CA SER A 59 5.12 0.01 0.00
C SER A 59 6.03 0.24 1.19
N LEU A 60 5.61 -0.15 2.40
CA LEU A 60 6.45 -0.07 3.60
C LEU A 60 7.74 -0.88 3.50
N ILE A 61 7.81 -1.89 2.61
CA ILE A 61 9.02 -2.71 2.41
C ILE A 61 10.16 -1.90 1.76
N TRP A 62 9.84 -1.06 0.77
CA TRP A 62 10.83 -0.27 0.01
C TRP A 62 10.79 1.22 0.33
N ASN A 63 9.82 1.67 1.12
CA ASN A 63 9.71 3.02 1.63
C ASN A 63 9.06 2.98 3.02
N PRO A 64 9.79 2.63 4.09
CA PRO A 64 9.22 2.49 5.44
C PRO A 64 8.79 3.83 6.04
N LEU A 65 9.56 4.90 5.80
CA LEU A 65 9.34 6.26 6.34
C LEU A 65 9.27 6.34 7.88
N ILE A 66 9.81 5.34 8.58
CA ILE A 66 9.87 5.27 10.04
C ILE A 66 11.28 4.98 10.54
N THR A 67 11.55 5.40 11.76
CA THR A 67 12.68 4.94 12.57
C THR A 67 12.32 3.58 13.17
N TYR A 68 13.24 2.62 13.09
CA TYR A 68 13.08 1.29 13.65
C TYR A 68 14.42 0.82 14.23
N ILE A 69 14.35 0.03 15.28
CA ILE A 69 15.51 -0.58 15.95
C ILE A 69 15.76 -2.01 15.49
N GLU A 70 14.81 -2.60 14.75
CA GLU A 70 14.97 -3.92 14.20
C GLU A 70 14.12 -4.14 12.94
N ARG A 71 14.61 -5.01 12.05
CA ARG A 71 13.94 -5.41 10.82
C ARG A 71 14.19 -6.88 10.54
N ARG A 72 13.12 -7.67 10.34
CA ARG A 72 13.23 -9.10 10.01
C ARG A 72 12.12 -9.57 9.07
N ALA A 73 12.35 -10.68 8.38
CA ALA A 73 11.31 -11.34 7.59
C ALA A 73 10.31 -12.06 8.50
N GLY A 74 9.05 -12.15 8.05
CA GLY A 74 8.02 -12.87 8.79
C GLY A 74 6.86 -13.32 7.90
N ILE A 75 6.09 -14.27 8.39
CA ILE A 75 4.87 -14.77 7.75
C ILE A 75 3.67 -14.59 8.68
N ILE A 76 2.54 -14.16 8.11
CA ILE A 76 1.24 -14.16 8.77
C ILE A 76 0.31 -15.16 8.08
N TYR A 77 -0.57 -15.78 8.87
CA TYR A 77 -1.58 -16.72 8.39
C TYR A 77 -2.98 -16.12 8.47
N GLY A 78 -3.89 -16.62 7.63
CA GLY A 78 -5.25 -16.11 7.52
C GLY A 78 -5.37 -14.83 6.69
N TRP A 79 -4.28 -14.38 6.08
CA TRP A 79 -4.21 -13.19 5.24
C TRP A 79 -3.34 -13.45 4.01
N HIS A 80 -3.75 -12.93 2.85
CA HIS A 80 -2.93 -12.94 1.65
C HIS A 80 -2.92 -11.55 1.03
N ARG A 81 -1.78 -11.23 0.43
CA ARG A 81 -1.58 -9.99 -0.32
C ARG A 81 -2.27 -10.09 -1.69
N ARG A 82 -3.01 -9.05 -2.07
CA ARG A 82 -3.54 -8.88 -3.43
C ARG A 82 -3.87 -7.41 -3.72
N PHE A 83 -3.97 -7.05 -5.00
CA PHE A 83 -4.54 -5.77 -5.42
C PHE A 83 -6.07 -5.85 -5.22
N CYS A 84 -6.57 -5.22 -4.15
CA CYS A 84 -7.97 -5.31 -3.73
C CYS A 84 -8.56 -3.97 -3.27
N THR A 85 -7.89 -2.86 -3.56
CA THR A 85 -8.39 -1.51 -3.22
C THR A 85 -8.26 -0.62 -4.45
N TRP A 86 -9.37 -0.04 -4.91
CA TRP A 86 -9.36 0.97 -5.96
C TRP A 86 -8.68 2.25 -5.50
N MET A 87 -7.78 2.76 -6.33
CA MET A 87 -6.98 3.95 -6.09
C MET A 87 -7.29 5.00 -7.15
N ILE A 88 -8.11 5.97 -6.77
CA ILE A 88 -8.60 7.05 -7.65
C ILE A 88 -7.79 8.35 -7.50
N LEU A 89 -6.78 8.35 -6.63
CA LEU A 89 -5.85 9.45 -6.38
C LEU A 89 -4.45 8.90 -6.12
N GLY A 90 -3.42 9.75 -6.25
CA GLY A 90 -2.03 9.34 -6.05
C GLY A 90 -1.46 8.67 -7.29
N ARG A 91 -1.67 7.37 -7.50
CA ARG A 91 -1.14 6.63 -8.67
C ARG A 91 -2.21 6.18 -9.66
N GLY A 92 -3.36 6.82 -9.60
CA GLY A 92 -4.45 6.71 -10.56
C GLY A 92 -5.27 7.98 -10.50
N THR A 93 -6.29 8.04 -11.36
CA THR A 93 -7.27 9.12 -11.39
C THR A 93 -8.68 8.54 -11.27
N PRO A 94 -9.71 9.37 -11.09
CA PRO A 94 -11.09 8.92 -11.12
C PRO A 94 -11.49 8.27 -12.46
N GLU A 95 -10.98 8.81 -13.56
CA GLU A 95 -11.27 8.35 -14.94
C GLU A 95 -10.47 7.09 -15.30
N ASN A 96 -9.28 6.93 -14.72
CA ASN A 96 -8.40 5.79 -14.93
C ASN A 96 -7.83 5.32 -13.57
N PRO A 97 -8.66 4.60 -12.78
CA PRO A 97 -8.30 4.20 -11.44
C PRO A 97 -7.22 3.14 -11.46
N GLY A 98 -6.25 3.29 -10.56
CA GLY A 98 -5.27 2.25 -10.25
C GLY A 98 -5.79 1.28 -9.20
N LEU A 99 -4.92 0.37 -8.79
CA LEU A 99 -5.18 -0.55 -7.69
C LEU A 99 -4.05 -0.47 -6.66
N LEU A 100 -4.40 -0.65 -5.39
CA LEU A 100 -3.47 -0.72 -4.28
C LEU A 100 -3.51 -2.12 -3.64
N LEU A 101 -2.37 -2.56 -3.11
CA LEU A 101 -2.30 -3.83 -2.40
C LEU A 101 -2.98 -3.73 -1.04
N GLY A 102 -3.77 -4.74 -0.70
CA GLY A 102 -4.25 -4.97 0.66
C GLY A 102 -3.95 -6.40 1.11
N LEU A 103 -4.00 -6.60 2.43
CA LEU A 103 -4.16 -7.93 3.02
C LEU A 103 -5.65 -8.28 3.05
N ASP A 104 -6.04 -9.29 2.29
CA ASP A 104 -7.39 -9.83 2.26
C ASP A 104 -7.43 -11.19 2.97
N ARG A 105 -8.62 -11.62 3.40
CA ARG A 105 -8.81 -12.83 4.21
C ARG A 105 -8.38 -14.10 3.48
N GLY A 106 -7.82 -15.03 4.24
CA GLY A 106 -7.40 -16.37 3.81
C GLY A 106 -5.95 -16.45 3.35
N GLY A 107 -5.40 -17.67 3.31
CA GLY A 107 -4.04 -17.94 2.85
C GLY A 107 -2.96 -17.52 3.85
N SER A 108 -1.80 -17.14 3.32
CA SER A 108 -0.68 -16.60 4.09
C SER A 108 0.04 -15.50 3.30
N CYS A 109 0.76 -14.65 4.03
CA CYS A 109 1.52 -13.57 3.45
C CYS A 109 2.90 -13.49 4.11
N ARG A 110 3.95 -13.57 3.28
CA ARG A 110 5.31 -13.21 3.71
C ARG A 110 5.53 -11.72 3.51
N GLY A 111 6.14 -11.10 4.50
CA GLY A 111 6.47 -9.69 4.52
C GLY A 111 7.65 -9.42 5.43
N ILE A 112 7.83 -8.13 5.75
CA ILE A 112 8.87 -7.64 6.66
C ILE A 112 8.19 -7.09 7.89
N VAL A 113 8.79 -7.31 9.05
CA VAL A 113 8.39 -6.63 10.27
C VAL A 113 9.45 -5.62 10.70
N TYR A 114 8.99 -4.48 11.20
CA TYR A 114 9.83 -3.43 11.76
C TYR A 114 9.50 -3.27 13.24
N ARG A 115 10.50 -3.28 14.13
CA ARG A 115 10.33 -2.98 15.55
C ARG A 115 10.62 -1.51 15.81
N ILE A 116 9.65 -0.82 16.40
CA ILE A 116 9.76 0.56 16.84
C ILE A 116 10.01 0.53 18.35
N ALA A 117 11.02 1.27 18.80
CA ALA A 117 11.35 1.39 20.21
C ALA A 117 10.19 2.05 20.97
N ALA A 118 9.89 1.60 22.19
CA ALA A 118 8.82 2.14 23.03
C ALA A 118 8.80 3.68 23.11
N ALA A 119 9.98 4.32 23.18
CA ALA A 119 10.14 5.77 23.24
C ALA A 119 9.66 6.50 21.97
N ASP A 120 9.73 5.84 20.81
CA ASP A 120 9.40 6.41 19.50
C ASP A 120 8.01 6.01 19.00
N VAL A 121 7.31 5.10 19.70
CA VAL A 121 6.03 4.53 19.26
C VAL A 121 5.00 5.61 18.93
N ALA A 122 4.88 6.63 19.78
CA ALA A 122 3.87 7.68 19.60
C ALA A 122 4.10 8.51 18.33
N SER A 123 5.34 8.93 18.07
CA SER A 123 5.69 9.74 16.90
C SER A 123 5.69 8.92 15.61
N GLU A 124 6.30 7.73 15.62
CA GLU A 124 6.49 6.94 14.40
C GLU A 124 5.18 6.27 13.93
N LEU A 125 4.34 5.79 14.85
CA LEU A 125 3.06 5.22 14.45
C LEU A 125 2.09 6.26 13.91
N LEU A 126 2.13 7.50 14.40
CA LEU A 126 1.29 8.56 13.85
C LEU A 126 1.62 8.83 12.37
N LEU A 127 2.90 8.80 11.99
CA LEU A 127 3.32 8.93 10.59
C LEU A 127 2.77 7.77 9.73
N ILE A 128 2.82 6.54 10.24
CA ILE A 128 2.23 5.39 9.54
C ILE A 128 0.71 5.54 9.44
N TRP A 129 0.04 6.02 10.48
CA TRP A 129 -1.41 6.23 10.47
C TRP A 129 -1.83 7.27 9.44
N ARG A 130 -1.15 8.42 9.40
CA ARG A 130 -1.37 9.46 8.37
C ARG A 130 -1.18 8.91 6.95
N ARG A 131 -0.24 7.98 6.78
CA ARG A 131 0.03 7.33 5.50
C ARG A 131 -1.02 6.29 5.09
N GLU A 132 -1.36 5.37 5.99
CA GLU A 132 -2.12 4.16 5.65
C GLU A 132 -3.62 4.31 5.97
N MET A 133 -3.99 4.99 7.06
CA MET A 133 -5.35 5.01 7.59
C MET A 133 -6.19 6.20 7.09
N LEU A 134 -5.54 7.27 6.59
CA LEU A 134 -6.21 8.52 6.19
C LEU A 134 -7.43 8.31 5.29
N ALA A 135 -7.31 7.42 4.30
CA ALA A 135 -8.34 7.24 3.28
C ALA A 135 -9.37 6.15 3.62
N GLY A 136 -9.34 5.60 4.85
CA GLY A 136 -10.30 4.63 5.38
C GLY A 136 -10.32 3.26 4.69
N VAL A 137 -9.43 3.02 3.73
CA VAL A 137 -9.37 1.79 2.92
C VAL A 137 -8.75 0.61 3.66
N TYR A 138 -8.13 0.87 4.81
CA TYR A 138 -7.58 -0.16 5.68
C TYR A 138 -8.18 -0.12 7.07
N VAL A 139 -8.01 -1.23 7.78
CA VAL A 139 -8.26 -1.37 9.21
C VAL A 139 -6.97 -1.89 9.86
N ALA A 140 -6.50 -1.20 10.90
CA ALA A 140 -5.37 -1.69 11.69
C ALA A 140 -5.78 -2.92 12.52
N ARG A 141 -4.94 -3.95 12.53
CA ARG A 141 -5.17 -5.18 13.29
C ARG A 141 -3.89 -5.74 13.88
N TRP A 142 -3.99 -6.26 15.09
CA TRP A 142 -2.98 -7.18 15.61
C TRP A 142 -3.03 -8.51 14.86
N VAL A 143 -1.89 -8.92 14.33
CA VAL A 143 -1.67 -10.21 13.68
C VAL A 143 -0.54 -10.96 14.37
N LYS A 144 -0.62 -12.29 14.38
CA LYS A 144 0.50 -13.14 14.81
C LYS A 144 1.44 -13.33 13.63
N VAL A 145 2.70 -12.98 13.83
CA VAL A 145 3.79 -13.16 12.87
C VAL A 145 4.68 -14.30 13.37
N PHE A 146 5.03 -15.21 12.47
CA PHE A 146 6.09 -16.20 12.69
C PHE A 146 7.32 -15.81 11.87
N ASP A 147 8.50 -15.71 12.49
CA ASP A 147 9.74 -15.33 11.79
C ASP A 147 10.60 -16.54 11.35
N GLY A 148 10.13 -17.76 11.61
CA GLY A 148 10.90 -18.99 11.41
C GLY A 148 11.38 -19.62 12.70
N THR A 149 11.38 -18.87 13.81
CA THR A 149 11.81 -19.35 15.12
C THR A 149 10.74 -19.13 16.18
N GLN A 150 10.12 -17.95 16.21
CA GLN A 150 9.16 -17.58 17.23
C GLN A 150 7.94 -16.87 16.68
N GLU A 151 6.87 -16.86 17.46
CA GLU A 151 5.67 -16.08 17.20
C GLU A 151 5.64 -14.80 18.05
N PHE A 152 5.23 -13.69 17.45
CA PHE A 152 4.98 -12.43 18.15
C PHE A 152 3.84 -11.66 17.48
N LYS A 153 3.33 -10.63 18.15
CA LYS A 153 2.27 -9.77 17.62
C LYS A 153 2.85 -8.58 16.87
N ALA A 154 2.26 -8.26 15.73
CA ALA A 154 2.53 -7.02 14.99
C ALA A 154 1.23 -6.37 14.55
N ILE A 155 1.25 -5.08 14.29
CA ILE A 155 0.16 -4.35 13.65
C ILE A 155 0.29 -4.52 12.14
N ALA A 156 -0.81 -4.90 11.49
CA ALA A 156 -0.95 -4.92 10.03
C ALA A 156 -2.16 -4.11 9.60
N PHE A 157 -2.05 -3.44 8.46
CA PHE A 157 -3.16 -2.70 7.83
C PHE A 157 -3.87 -3.63 6.84
N VAL A 158 -5.03 -4.16 7.22
CA VAL A 158 -5.78 -5.10 6.37
C VAL A 158 -6.82 -4.37 5.54
N ALA A 159 -7.20 -4.92 4.39
CA ALA A 159 -8.19 -4.33 3.50
C ALA A 159 -9.54 -4.13 4.23
N ASN A 160 -10.07 -2.91 4.20
CA ASN A 160 -11.40 -2.62 4.69
C ASN A 160 -12.44 -3.09 3.65
N ARG A 161 -12.97 -4.29 3.85
CA ARG A 161 -13.95 -4.92 2.93
C ARG A 161 -15.32 -4.24 2.90
N GLN A 162 -15.60 -3.33 3.84
CA GLN A 162 -16.84 -2.53 3.86
C GLN A 162 -16.67 -1.18 3.14
N HIS A 163 -15.43 -0.81 2.80
CA HIS A 163 -15.16 0.44 2.13
C HIS A 163 -15.64 0.40 0.66
N PRO A 164 -16.29 1.46 0.12
CA PRO A 164 -16.77 1.46 -1.28
C PRO A 164 -15.68 1.20 -2.33
N ARG A 165 -14.43 1.54 -2.00
CA ARG A 165 -13.25 1.26 -2.84
C ARG A 165 -12.69 -0.16 -2.71
N TYR A 166 -13.26 -1.04 -1.90
CA TYR A 166 -12.83 -2.43 -1.86
C TYR A 166 -13.13 -3.11 -3.21
N ALA A 167 -12.08 -3.47 -3.92
CA ALA A 167 -12.18 -4.25 -5.13
C ALA A 167 -12.38 -5.71 -4.74
N HIS A 168 -13.61 -6.20 -4.94
CA HIS A 168 -13.99 -7.60 -4.83
C HIS A 168 -13.18 -8.48 -5.80
N LYS A 169 -13.64 -9.68 -6.14
CA LYS A 169 -12.91 -10.54 -7.08
C LYS A 169 -12.93 -9.91 -8.48
N LEU A 170 -11.85 -9.24 -8.86
CA LEU A 170 -11.67 -8.69 -10.20
C LEU A 170 -11.11 -9.77 -11.14
N PRO A 171 -11.54 -9.78 -12.42
CA PRO A 171 -10.84 -10.52 -13.46
C PRO A 171 -9.37 -10.09 -13.53
N LEU A 172 -8.49 -11.05 -13.85
CA LEU A 172 -7.07 -10.77 -13.99
C LEU A 172 -6.81 -9.75 -15.10
N THR A 173 -7.57 -9.81 -16.20
CA THR A 173 -7.50 -8.85 -17.31
C THR A 173 -7.79 -7.43 -16.87
N THR A 174 -8.84 -7.20 -16.07
CA THR A 174 -9.17 -5.89 -15.48
C THR A 174 -8.04 -5.40 -14.57
N THR A 175 -7.52 -6.29 -13.71
CA THR A 175 -6.41 -5.98 -12.79
C THR A 175 -5.16 -5.56 -13.57
N VAL A 176 -4.78 -6.33 -14.59
CA VAL A 176 -3.62 -6.04 -15.45
C VAL A 176 -3.82 -4.72 -16.19
N ASN A 177 -5.01 -4.50 -16.77
CA ASN A 177 -5.28 -3.28 -17.51
C ASN A 177 -5.18 -2.04 -16.63
N SER A 178 -5.88 -2.03 -15.48
CA SER A 178 -5.84 -0.93 -14.51
C SER A 178 -4.41 -0.63 -14.06
N ILE A 179 -3.64 -1.65 -13.67
CA ILE A 179 -2.26 -1.42 -13.20
C ILE A 179 -1.35 -0.93 -14.33
N ALA A 180 -1.52 -1.44 -15.56
CA ALA A 180 -0.68 -1.08 -16.70
C ALA A 180 -0.92 0.34 -17.20
N THR A 181 -2.15 0.85 -17.10
CA THR A 181 -2.54 2.15 -17.68
C THR A 181 -2.71 3.27 -16.65
N ALA A 182 -2.99 2.97 -15.38
CA ALA A 182 -3.25 4.00 -14.39
C ALA A 182 -1.99 4.76 -13.98
N SER A 183 -2.10 6.09 -13.96
CA SER A 183 -1.05 7.00 -13.50
C SER A 183 -1.67 8.24 -12.86
N GLY A 184 -0.99 8.80 -11.87
CA GLY A 184 -1.42 10.02 -11.19
C GLY A 184 -0.23 10.82 -10.66
N LYS A 185 -0.49 11.79 -9.77
CA LYS A 185 0.52 12.71 -9.22
C LYS A 185 1.73 12.02 -8.57
N LEU A 186 1.58 10.82 -8.02
CA LEU A 186 2.64 10.03 -7.38
C LEU A 186 3.35 9.04 -8.33
N GLY A 187 3.05 9.11 -9.63
CA GLY A 187 3.56 8.21 -10.67
C GLY A 187 2.58 7.10 -11.03
N SER A 188 3.07 6.09 -11.77
CA SER A 188 2.18 5.03 -12.27
C SER A 188 1.83 3.98 -11.21
N CYS A 189 0.71 3.29 -11.43
CA CYS A 189 0.34 2.11 -10.67
C CYS A 189 1.28 0.92 -10.97
N ALA A 190 1.80 0.84 -12.20
CA ALA A 190 2.80 -0.14 -12.60
C ALA A 190 4.11 0.02 -11.81
N ASP A 191 4.62 1.25 -11.64
CA ASP A 191 5.84 1.50 -10.86
C ASP A 191 5.71 1.00 -9.41
N TYR A 192 4.52 1.14 -8.82
CA TYR A 192 4.24 0.62 -7.49
C TYR A 192 4.32 -0.90 -7.44
N LEU A 193 3.78 -1.60 -8.46
CA LEU A 193 3.91 -3.04 -8.58
C LEU A 193 5.39 -3.44 -8.71
N MET A 194 6.16 -2.78 -9.59
CA MET A 194 7.57 -3.10 -9.80
C MET A 194 8.38 -2.95 -8.52
N LYS A 195 8.32 -1.78 -7.89
CA LYS A 195 9.02 -1.50 -6.62
C LYS A 195 8.65 -2.50 -5.52
N THR A 196 7.39 -2.89 -5.45
CA THR A 196 6.95 -3.88 -4.47
C THR A 196 7.52 -5.26 -4.75
N VAL A 197 7.51 -5.70 -6.01
CA VAL A 197 8.10 -6.99 -6.37
C VAL A 197 9.62 -6.98 -6.13
N ASP A 198 10.30 -5.92 -6.51
CA ASP A 198 11.75 -5.80 -6.35
C ASP A 198 12.14 -5.74 -4.87
N GLY A 199 11.39 -4.97 -4.07
CA GLY A 199 11.55 -4.93 -2.61
C GLY A 199 11.32 -6.30 -1.97
N LEU A 200 10.35 -7.09 -2.44
CA LEU A 200 10.16 -8.46 -1.94
C LEU A 200 11.32 -9.39 -2.32
N ILE A 201 11.81 -9.29 -3.56
CA ILE A 201 12.93 -10.10 -4.04
C ILE A 201 14.21 -9.80 -3.24
N ALA A 202 14.47 -8.52 -2.94
CA ALA A 202 15.61 -8.09 -2.12
C ALA A 202 15.61 -8.73 -0.73
N GLU A 203 14.43 -9.05 -0.21
CA GLU A 203 14.23 -9.75 1.07
C GLU A 203 14.13 -11.28 0.94
N GLY A 204 14.45 -11.82 -0.23
CA GLY A 204 14.34 -13.26 -0.50
C GLY A 204 12.89 -13.77 -0.61
N ILE A 205 11.90 -12.89 -0.71
CA ILE A 205 10.48 -13.25 -0.79
C ILE A 205 10.04 -13.34 -2.26
N LYS A 206 9.77 -14.57 -2.73
CA LYS A 206 9.24 -14.82 -4.08
C LYS A 206 7.72 -14.97 -4.06
N ASP A 207 7.00 -13.88 -4.28
CA ASP A 207 5.53 -13.91 -4.42
C ASP A 207 5.12 -14.29 -5.85
N ARG A 208 4.69 -15.55 -6.04
CA ARG A 208 4.32 -16.09 -7.37
C ARG A 208 3.20 -15.29 -8.04
N LYS A 209 2.23 -14.79 -7.28
CA LYS A 209 1.08 -14.05 -7.84
C LYS A 209 1.53 -12.68 -8.33
N LEU A 210 2.36 -11.97 -7.57
CA LEU A 210 2.89 -10.68 -7.99
C LEU A 210 3.90 -10.78 -9.12
N LEU A 211 4.73 -11.84 -9.14
CA LEU A 211 5.64 -12.10 -10.26
C LEU A 211 4.88 -12.32 -11.57
N LEU A 212 3.80 -13.11 -11.53
CA LEU A 212 2.92 -13.31 -12.68
C LEU A 212 2.25 -12.00 -13.11
N LEU A 213 1.73 -11.23 -12.16
CA LEU A 213 1.09 -9.95 -12.44
C LEU A 213 2.08 -8.95 -13.07
N ARG A 214 3.31 -8.87 -12.54
CA ARG A 214 4.41 -8.06 -13.12
C ARG A 214 4.66 -8.42 -14.58
N LYS A 215 4.79 -9.72 -14.88
CA LYS A 215 5.00 -10.19 -16.26
C LYS A 215 3.87 -9.73 -17.19
N GLN A 216 2.61 -9.88 -16.77
CA GLN A 216 1.45 -9.52 -17.59
C GLN A 216 1.30 -8.00 -17.78
N VAL A 217 1.58 -7.21 -16.74
CA VAL A 217 1.58 -5.75 -16.81
C VAL A 217 2.65 -5.25 -17.79
N LEU A 218 3.88 -5.77 -17.71
CA LEU A 218 4.96 -5.41 -18.63
C LEU A 218 4.60 -5.76 -20.09
N ALA A 219 4.08 -6.97 -20.33
CA ALA A 219 3.65 -7.39 -21.66
C ALA A 219 2.53 -6.49 -22.21
N LYS A 220 1.57 -6.08 -21.37
CA LYS A 220 0.50 -5.15 -21.74
C LYS A 220 1.06 -3.77 -22.09
N GLN A 221 1.98 -3.23 -21.29
CA GLN A 221 2.62 -1.94 -21.57
C GLN A 221 3.42 -1.98 -22.88
N GLN A 222 4.14 -3.07 -23.15
CA GLN A 222 4.85 -3.26 -24.41
C GLN A 222 3.89 -3.27 -25.61
N ALA A 223 2.77 -3.99 -25.52
CA ALA A 223 1.76 -4.01 -26.59
C ALA A 223 1.13 -2.63 -26.84
N LEU A 224 0.91 -1.83 -25.79
CA LEU A 224 0.39 -0.47 -25.92
C LEU A 224 1.38 0.46 -26.63
N LEU A 225 2.69 0.31 -26.37
CA LEU A 225 3.73 1.09 -27.06
C LEU A 225 3.80 0.76 -28.56
N VAL A 226 3.73 -0.54 -28.91
CA VAL A 226 3.73 -0.98 -30.31
C VAL A 226 2.51 -0.47 -31.07
N ASN A 227 1.32 -0.57 -30.46
CA ASN A 227 0.08 -0.12 -31.09
C ASN A 227 -0.03 1.41 -31.16
N GLY A 228 0.52 2.14 -30.19
CA GLY A 228 0.54 3.61 -30.19
C GLY A 228 1.53 4.22 -31.18
N GLY A 229 2.63 3.52 -31.47
CA GLY A 229 3.65 3.93 -32.45
C GLY A 229 3.24 3.74 -33.92
N SER A 230 2.16 2.99 -34.19
CA SER A 230 1.66 2.72 -35.55
C SER A 230 0.80 3.84 -36.16
N THR A 231 0.63 4.98 -35.49
CA THR A 231 -0.26 6.08 -35.94
C THR A 231 0.49 7.28 -36.54
N LEU A 232 1.80 7.17 -36.78
CA LEU A 232 2.62 8.25 -37.37
C LEU A 232 3.43 7.77 -38.58
N THR A 233 2.77 7.21 -39.59
CA THR A 233 3.31 7.13 -40.96
C THR A 233 2.17 6.97 -41.95
N THR A 234 1.58 8.10 -42.33
CA THR A 234 0.99 8.33 -43.66
C THR A 234 0.77 9.82 -43.77
N ASN A 235 1.73 10.50 -44.40
CA ASN A 235 1.54 11.64 -45.32
C ASN A 235 2.93 12.15 -45.76
N TYR A 236 3.00 12.58 -47.03
CA TYR A 236 4.17 12.92 -47.87
C TYR A 236 4.85 11.71 -48.51
N GLU A 237 4.80 11.45 -49.82
CA GLU A 237 4.22 12.10 -51.01
C GLU A 237 3.78 10.99 -51.98
#